data_AF-A0A0Q4RCW8-F1
#
_entry.id   AF-A0A0Q4RCW8-F1
#
_cell.length_a   1.000
_cell.length_b   1.000
_cell.length_c   1.000
_cell.angle_alpha   90.00
_cell.angle_beta   90.00
_cell.angle_gamma   90.00
#
_symmetry.space_group_name_H-M   'P 1'
#
loop_
_entity.id
_entity.type
_entity.pdbx_description
1 polymer ?
#
loop_
_entity_poly.entity_id
_entity_poly.type
_entity_poly.pdbx_seq_one_letter_code
_entity_poly.pdbx_strand_id
1 'polypeptide(L)'
;MKQVADLIDWPACAAIAGKTVRNVQYWGQDSCSATPPIATALAFDVAFQKAGGEGAPFRDAYVFQFKEVMTGQDACRRALAEAIAEVARESGDALAASIEITQSNASPLSTLRASAEVGQLLAAANRLARRLVPFHTAGVLPVARETGGLQ
;
A
#
# COMPACT_ATOMS: atom_id res chain seq x y z
N MET A 1 14.82 -9.78 -22.51
CA MET A 1 14.86 -10.75 -21.39
C MET A 1 14.77 -12.13 -22.03
N LYS A 2 15.67 -13.08 -21.68
CA LYS A 2 15.55 -14.46 -22.19
C LYS A 2 14.35 -15.12 -21.52
N GLN A 3 13.57 -15.89 -22.27
CA GLN A 3 12.49 -16.68 -21.70
C GLN A 3 13.09 -17.85 -20.92
N VAL A 4 12.40 -18.33 -19.88
CA VAL A 4 12.82 -19.53 -19.14
C VAL A 4 13.00 -20.71 -20.11
N ALA A 5 12.10 -20.83 -21.09
CA ALA A 5 12.15 -21.86 -22.12
C ALA A 5 13.33 -21.75 -23.09
N ASP A 6 14.02 -20.61 -23.18
CA ASP A 6 15.23 -20.47 -24.00
C ASP A 6 16.44 -21.16 -23.36
N LEU A 7 16.35 -21.50 -22.06
CA LEU A 7 17.46 -22.06 -21.28
C LEU A 7 17.21 -23.51 -20.84
N ILE A 8 15.96 -23.87 -20.55
CA ILE A 8 15.62 -25.24 -20.11
C ILE A 8 14.78 -26.01 -21.14
N ASP A 9 14.45 -25.39 -22.27
CA ASP A 9 13.63 -25.91 -23.36
C ASP A 9 12.14 -26.15 -23.01
N TRP A 10 11.29 -26.01 -24.02
CA TRP A 10 9.84 -26.19 -23.89
C TRP A 10 9.40 -27.56 -23.37
N PRO A 11 10.01 -28.71 -23.76
CA PRO A 11 9.64 -30.01 -23.23
C PRO A 11 9.92 -30.15 -21.72
N ALA A 12 11.03 -29.58 -21.23
CA ALA A 12 11.32 -29.64 -19.80
C ALA A 12 10.35 -28.76 -19.00
N CYS A 13 10.01 -27.58 -19.52
CA CYS A 13 8.98 -26.73 -18.92
C CYS A 13 7.64 -27.48 -18.80
N ALA A 14 7.23 -28.21 -19.84
CA ALA A 14 6.03 -29.03 -19.85
C ALA A 14 6.05 -30.14 -18.80
N ALA A 15 7.19 -30.83 -18.67
CA ALA A 15 7.39 -31.87 -17.66
C ALA A 15 7.31 -31.31 -16.22
N ILE A 16 7.96 -30.18 -15.94
CA ILE A 16 7.91 -29.50 -14.64
C ILE A 16 6.48 -29.08 -14.30
N ALA A 17 5.74 -28.56 -15.29
CA ALA A 17 4.37 -28.12 -15.09
C ALA A 17 3.34 -29.27 -14.99
N GLY A 18 3.70 -30.49 -15.41
CA GLY A 18 2.74 -31.57 -15.60
C GLY A 18 1.66 -31.23 -16.63
N LYS A 19 2.02 -30.47 -17.66
CA LYS A 19 1.11 -29.97 -18.72
C LYS A 19 1.70 -30.23 -20.10
N THR A 20 0.91 -30.01 -21.15
CA THR A 20 1.40 -30.06 -22.53
C THR A 20 2.27 -28.84 -22.84
N VAL A 21 3.19 -28.98 -23.80
CA VAL A 21 4.02 -27.86 -24.29
C VAL A 21 3.16 -26.67 -24.71
N ARG A 22 2.05 -26.93 -25.42
CA ARG A 22 1.11 -25.89 -25.86
C ARG A 22 0.51 -25.10 -24.68
N ASN A 23 0.17 -25.77 -23.58
CA ASN A 23 -0.38 -25.08 -22.41
C ASN A 23 0.68 -24.17 -21.75
N VAL A 24 1.94 -24.61 -21.71
CA VAL A 24 3.02 -23.80 -21.13
C VAL A 24 3.38 -22.62 -22.04
N GLN A 25 3.40 -22.84 -23.36
CA GLN A 25 3.55 -21.75 -24.34
C GLN A 25 2.43 -20.72 -24.25
N TYR A 26 1.20 -21.17 -23.97
CA TYR A 26 0.06 -20.27 -23.81
C TYR A 26 0.29 -19.26 -22.68
N TRP A 27 0.90 -19.66 -21.55
CA TRP A 27 1.23 -18.74 -20.46
C TRP A 27 2.22 -17.63 -20.84
N GLY A 28 3.02 -17.82 -21.89
CA GLY A 28 3.95 -16.81 -22.40
C GLY A 28 3.35 -15.84 -23.41
N GLN A 29 2.07 -15.96 -23.75
CA GLN A 29 1.40 -15.09 -24.71
C GLN A 29 0.78 -13.88 -24.02
N ASP A 30 0.92 -12.70 -24.63
CA ASP A 30 0.35 -11.44 -24.09
C ASP A 30 -1.18 -11.47 -23.94
N SER A 31 -1.85 -12.31 -24.73
CA SER A 31 -3.31 -12.51 -24.69
C SER A 31 -3.76 -13.55 -23.67
N CYS A 32 -2.83 -14.17 -22.93
CA CYS A 32 -3.16 -15.19 -21.94
C CYS A 32 -3.73 -14.55 -20.68
N SER A 33 -4.93 -14.99 -20.29
CA SER A 33 -5.53 -14.61 -19.01
C SER A 33 -5.19 -15.59 -17.87
N ALA A 34 -4.49 -16.69 -18.18
CA ALA A 34 -4.15 -17.74 -17.23
C ALA A 34 -2.67 -17.67 -16.85
N THR A 35 -2.38 -17.84 -15.57
CA THR A 35 -1.01 -17.90 -15.05
C THR A 35 -0.70 -19.30 -14.50
N PRO A 36 0.57 -19.72 -14.50
CA PRO A 36 0.96 -20.96 -13.84
C PRO A 36 0.65 -20.87 -12.33
N PRO A 37 0.32 -22.01 -11.67
CA PRO A 37 0.28 -22.07 -10.22
C PRO A 37 1.61 -21.63 -9.62
N ILE A 38 1.58 -20.98 -8.44
CA ILE A 38 2.79 -20.46 -7.77
C ILE A 38 3.85 -21.55 -7.59
N ALA A 39 3.44 -22.76 -7.19
CA ALA A 39 4.36 -23.89 -7.04
C ALA A 39 5.10 -24.24 -8.35
N THR A 40 4.40 -24.18 -9.49
CA THR A 40 5.00 -24.39 -10.81
C THR A 40 5.93 -23.25 -11.19
N ALA A 41 5.56 -22.00 -10.91
CA ALA A 41 6.40 -20.84 -11.18
C ALA A 41 7.70 -20.87 -10.37
N LEU A 42 7.64 -21.26 -9.08
CA LEU A 42 8.82 -21.49 -8.24
C LEU A 42 9.69 -22.63 -8.77
N ALA A 43 9.09 -23.72 -9.26
CA ALA A 43 9.83 -24.82 -9.86
C ALA A 43 10.56 -24.39 -11.14
N PHE A 44 9.97 -23.49 -11.94
CA PHE A 44 10.64 -22.87 -13.09
C PHE A 44 11.83 -22.01 -12.68
N ASP A 45 11.72 -21.19 -11.63
CA ASP A 45 12.87 -20.41 -11.14
C ASP A 45 14.03 -21.32 -10.71
N VAL A 46 13.74 -22.40 -9.98
CA VAL A 46 14.75 -23.38 -9.56
C VAL A 46 15.40 -24.06 -10.78
N ALA A 47 14.60 -24.45 -11.78
CA ALA A 47 15.11 -25.08 -12.99
C ALA A 47 15.97 -24.11 -13.82
N PHE A 48 15.52 -22.86 -13.95
CA PHE A 48 16.23 -21.79 -14.65
C PHE A 48 17.61 -21.53 -14.02
N GLN A 49 17.67 -21.42 -12.69
CA GLN A 49 18.93 -21.26 -11.96
C GLN A 49 19.86 -22.46 -12.12
N LYS A 50 19.33 -23.68 -12.03
CA LYS A 50 20.11 -24.92 -12.22
C LYS A 50 20.72 -25.01 -13.62
N ALA A 51 20.06 -24.45 -14.62
CA ALA A 51 20.56 -24.38 -15.98
C ALA A 51 21.54 -23.21 -16.23
N GLY A 52 21.96 -22.50 -15.17
CA GLY A 52 22.91 -21.39 -15.26
C GLY A 52 22.27 -20.03 -15.53
N GLY A 53 20.95 -19.92 -15.38
CA GLY A 53 20.23 -18.66 -15.49
C GLY A 53 20.51 -17.75 -14.30
N GLU A 54 20.69 -16.46 -14.56
CA GLU A 54 20.88 -15.46 -13.52
C GLU A 54 19.53 -14.92 -13.03
N GLY A 55 19.34 -14.86 -11.71
CA GLY A 55 18.11 -14.35 -11.09
C GLY A 55 17.04 -15.41 -10.88
N ALA A 56 15.80 -14.96 -10.67
CA ALA A 56 14.64 -15.82 -10.45
C ALA A 56 13.40 -15.12 -11.01
N PRO A 57 13.05 -15.35 -12.30
CA PRO A 57 12.05 -14.57 -13.01
C PRO A 57 10.72 -14.39 -12.26
N PHE A 58 10.16 -15.46 -11.69
CA PHE A 58 8.92 -15.37 -10.92
C PHE A 58 9.12 -14.61 -9.61
N ARG A 59 10.15 -14.93 -8.83
CA ARG A 59 10.47 -14.21 -7.59
C ARG A 59 10.65 -12.71 -7.86
N ASP A 60 11.39 -12.34 -8.88
CA ASP A 60 11.71 -10.95 -9.20
C ASP A 60 10.45 -10.19 -9.59
N ALA A 61 9.59 -10.80 -10.41
CA ALA A 61 8.27 -10.25 -10.76
C ALA A 61 7.35 -10.14 -9.53
N TYR A 62 7.30 -11.17 -8.68
CA TYR A 62 6.49 -11.16 -7.46
C TYR A 62 6.95 -10.08 -6.48
N VAL A 63 8.26 -9.95 -6.25
CA VAL A 63 8.84 -8.91 -5.39
C VAL A 63 8.52 -7.53 -5.94
N PHE A 64 8.59 -7.34 -7.26
CA PHE A 64 8.22 -6.07 -7.89
C PHE A 64 6.75 -5.72 -7.64
N GLN A 65 5.82 -6.63 -7.94
CA GLN A 65 4.39 -6.43 -7.71
C GLN A 65 4.08 -6.20 -6.23
N PHE A 66 4.71 -6.96 -5.34
CA PHE A 66 4.54 -6.81 -3.90
C PHE A 66 5.01 -5.43 -3.41
N LYS A 67 6.16 -4.95 -3.91
CA LYS A 67 6.67 -3.60 -3.59
C LYS A 67 5.73 -2.50 -4.06
N GLU A 68 5.07 -2.66 -5.21
CA GLU A 68 4.09 -1.70 -5.70
C GLU A 68 2.89 -1.58 -4.73
N VAL A 69 2.34 -2.72 -4.30
CA VAL A 69 1.25 -2.77 -3.30
C VAL A 69 1.68 -2.15 -1.96
N MET A 70 2.89 -2.45 -1.49
CA MET A 70 3.43 -1.89 -0.25
C MET A 70 3.71 -0.38 -0.35
N THR A 71 4.14 0.11 -1.51
CA THR A 71 4.38 1.55 -1.75
C THR A 71 3.11 2.36 -1.50
N GLY A 72 1.94 1.83 -1.89
CA GLY A 72 0.65 2.45 -1.57
C GLY A 72 0.39 2.56 -0.06
N GLN A 73 0.67 1.52 0.71
CA GLN A 73 0.49 1.52 2.17
C GLN A 73 1.46 2.48 2.88
N ASP A 74 2.72 2.50 2.46
CA ASP A 74 3.73 3.40 3.03
C ASP A 74 3.47 4.86 2.69
N ALA A 75 2.97 5.15 1.48
CA ALA A 75 2.54 6.50 1.12
C ALA A 75 1.37 6.98 2.01
N CYS A 76 0.39 6.12 2.30
CA CYS A 76 -0.69 6.43 3.25
C CYS A 76 -0.16 6.74 4.66
N ARG A 77 0.82 5.97 5.16
CA ARG A 77 1.42 6.19 6.48
C ARG A 77 2.22 7.50 6.55
N ARG A 78 3.00 7.83 5.53
CA ARG A 78 3.74 9.11 5.48
C ARG A 78 2.80 10.30 5.46
N ALA A 79 1.77 10.25 4.61
CA ALA A 79 0.76 11.31 4.55
C ALA A 79 -0.02 11.46 5.86
N LEU A 80 -0.24 10.37 6.61
CA LEU A 80 -0.81 10.43 7.95
C LEU A 80 0.14 11.10 8.95
N ALA A 81 1.42 10.73 8.94
CA ALA A 81 2.43 11.33 9.81
C ALA A 81 2.58 12.85 9.56
N GLU A 82 2.58 13.27 8.29
CA GLU A 82 2.58 14.69 7.91
C GLU A 82 1.36 15.43 8.45
N ALA A 83 0.16 14.85 8.32
CA ALA A 83 -1.07 15.45 8.84
C ALA A 83 -1.07 15.56 10.38
N ILE A 84 -0.51 14.57 11.09
CA ILE A 84 -0.36 14.61 12.55
C ILE A 84 0.61 15.74 12.95
N ALA A 85 1.76 15.84 12.29
CA ALA A 85 2.75 16.88 12.55
C ALA A 85 2.19 18.28 12.29
N GLU A 86 1.39 18.43 11.23
CA GLU A 86 0.70 19.68 10.91
C GLU A 86 -0.30 20.06 12.01
N VAL A 87 -1.16 19.14 12.44
CA VAL A 87 -2.09 19.40 13.56
C VAL A 87 -1.34 19.80 14.83
N ALA A 88 -0.22 19.13 15.15
CA ALA A 88 0.58 19.47 16.31
C ALA A 88 1.10 20.92 16.24
N ARG A 89 1.67 21.32 15.09
CA ARG A 89 2.14 22.70 14.88
C ARG A 89 1.01 23.72 15.00
N GLU A 90 -0.06 23.55 14.21
CA GLU A 90 -1.18 24.50 14.20
C GLU A 90 -1.89 24.56 15.55
N SER A 91 -1.89 23.47 16.32
CA SER A 91 -2.44 23.49 17.69
C SER A 91 -1.62 24.39 18.62
N GLY A 92 -0.29 24.37 18.50
CA GLY A 92 0.58 25.26 19.26
C GLY A 92 0.34 26.72 18.91
N ASP A 93 0.29 27.04 17.62
CA ASP A 93 0.06 28.39 17.12
C ASP A 93 -1.32 28.93 17.54
N ALA A 94 -2.37 28.10 17.40
CA ALA A 94 -3.74 28.45 17.82
C ALA A 94 -3.88 28.64 19.33
N LEU A 95 -3.25 27.78 20.14
CA LEU A 95 -3.27 27.91 21.59
C LEU A 95 -2.49 29.16 22.04
N ALA A 96 -1.33 29.43 21.45
CA ALA A 96 -0.52 30.61 21.76
C ALA A 96 -1.28 31.91 21.46
N ALA A 97 -1.88 32.02 20.27
CA ALA A 97 -2.68 33.19 19.90
C ALA A 97 -3.93 33.34 20.78
N SER A 98 -4.56 32.22 21.16
CA SER A 98 -5.71 32.22 22.07
C SER A 98 -5.33 32.61 23.52
N ILE A 99 -4.10 32.37 23.95
CA ILE A 99 -3.60 32.85 25.25
C ILE A 99 -3.30 34.35 25.20
N GLU A 100 -2.84 34.87 24.06
CA GLU A 100 -2.56 36.31 23.89
C GLU A 100 -3.81 37.17 24.11
N ILE A 101 -4.98 36.70 23.65
CA ILE A 101 -6.24 37.45 23.82
C ILE A 101 -6.75 37.50 25.27
N THR A 102 -6.21 36.67 26.17
CA THR A 102 -6.58 36.71 27.59
C THR A 102 -5.82 37.79 28.37
N GLN A 103 -4.83 38.43 27.74
CA GLN A 103 -4.04 39.48 28.38
C GLN A 103 -4.82 40.79 28.43
N SER A 104 -4.61 41.59 29.49
CA SER A 104 -5.32 42.85 29.72
C SER A 104 -5.09 43.92 28.64
N ASN A 105 -4.06 43.74 27.82
CA ASN A 105 -3.68 44.63 26.71
C ASN A 105 -3.96 44.03 25.32
N ALA A 106 -4.78 42.99 25.22
CA ALA A 106 -5.12 42.37 23.96
C ALA A 106 -5.73 43.38 22.98
N SER A 107 -5.19 43.41 21.76
CA SER A 107 -5.67 44.29 20.71
C SER A 107 -6.77 43.59 19.87
N PRO A 108 -7.64 44.34 19.16
CA PRO A 108 -8.56 43.74 18.19
C PRO A 108 -7.85 42.89 17.12
N LEU A 109 -6.61 43.24 16.77
CA LEU A 109 -5.77 42.46 15.86
C LEU A 109 -5.40 41.09 16.46
N SER A 110 -5.13 41.02 17.77
CA SER A 110 -4.85 39.77 18.47
C SER A 110 -6.05 38.81 18.40
N THR A 111 -7.28 39.34 18.51
CA THR A 111 -8.51 38.55 18.33
C THR A 111 -8.65 37.99 16.91
N LEU A 112 -8.43 38.83 15.89
CA LEU A 112 -8.48 38.38 14.48
C LEU A 112 -7.42 37.31 14.20
N ARG A 113 -6.21 37.49 14.74
CA ARG A 113 -5.14 36.49 14.63
C ARG A 113 -5.55 35.18 15.29
N ALA A 114 -6.02 35.21 16.54
CA ALA A 114 -6.47 34.00 17.23
C ALA A 114 -7.56 33.25 16.44
N SER A 115 -8.54 33.97 15.87
CA SER A 115 -9.54 33.35 14.99
C SER A 115 -8.93 32.72 13.74
N ALA A 116 -7.93 33.36 13.12
CA ALA A 116 -7.24 32.82 11.95
C ALA A 116 -6.46 31.53 12.29
N GLU A 117 -5.69 31.53 13.38
CA GLU A 117 -4.89 30.37 13.81
C GLU A 117 -5.79 29.19 14.21
N VAL A 118 -6.88 29.44 14.94
CA VAL A 118 -7.89 28.41 15.24
C VAL A 118 -8.50 27.85 13.94
N GLY A 119 -8.73 28.71 12.94
CA GLY A 119 -9.16 28.28 11.61
C GLY A 119 -8.16 27.34 10.93
N GLN A 120 -6.85 27.61 11.03
CA GLN A 120 -5.80 26.74 10.49
C GLN A 120 -5.77 25.38 11.21
N LEU A 121 -5.88 25.38 12.54
CA LEU A 121 -5.99 24.15 13.32
C LEU A 121 -7.19 23.31 12.88
N LEU A 122 -8.38 23.91 12.72
CA LEU A 122 -9.57 23.18 12.25
C LEU A 122 -9.38 22.63 10.83
N ALA A 123 -8.73 23.38 9.94
CA ALA A 123 -8.42 22.90 8.60
C ALA A 123 -7.46 21.70 8.63
N ALA A 124 -6.42 21.75 9.46
CA ALA A 124 -5.47 20.65 9.67
C ALA A 124 -6.15 19.43 10.30
N ALA A 125 -6.98 19.61 11.32
CA ALA A 125 -7.73 18.53 11.98
C ALA A 125 -8.66 17.82 10.98
N ASN A 126 -9.32 18.56 10.09
CA ASN A 126 -10.14 17.99 9.02
C ASN A 126 -9.30 17.19 8.01
N ARG A 127 -8.08 17.64 7.68
CA ARG A 127 -7.15 16.86 6.85
C ARG A 127 -6.77 15.55 7.55
N LEU A 128 -6.42 15.60 8.83
CA LEU A 128 -6.09 14.42 9.64
C LEU A 128 -7.26 13.43 9.68
N ALA A 129 -8.48 13.89 9.95
CA ALA A 129 -9.67 13.04 10.00
C ALA A 129 -9.87 12.27 8.69
N ARG A 130 -9.72 12.93 7.53
CA ARG A 130 -9.79 12.26 6.21
C ARG A 130 -8.68 11.21 6.02
N ARG A 131 -7.49 11.45 6.57
CA ARG A 131 -6.35 10.51 6.47
C ARG A 131 -6.50 9.28 7.36
N LEU A 132 -7.34 9.33 8.40
CA LEU A 132 -7.62 8.18 9.26
C LEU A 132 -8.58 7.17 8.61
N VAL A 133 -9.44 7.60 7.68
CA VAL A 133 -10.46 6.74 7.02
C VAL A 133 -9.90 5.42 6.48
N PRO A 134 -8.79 5.38 5.70
CA PRO A 134 -8.24 4.14 5.17
C PRO A 134 -7.73 3.16 6.26
N PHE A 135 -7.42 3.65 7.47
CA PHE A 135 -6.93 2.83 8.57
C PHE A 135 -8.05 2.19 9.40
N HIS A 136 -9.29 2.68 9.31
CA HIS A 136 -10.44 2.09 9.99
C HIS A 136 -10.87 0.75 9.36
N THR A 137 -10.60 0.53 8.07
CA THR A 137 -11.06 -0.65 7.33
C THR A 137 -10.13 -1.86 7.44
N ALA A 138 -8.88 -1.68 7.90
CA ALA A 138 -7.89 -2.75 8.00
C ALA A 138 -8.15 -3.76 9.14
N GLY A 139 -9.12 -3.49 10.03
CA GLY A 139 -9.43 -4.33 11.19
C GLY A 139 -10.76 -5.08 11.15
N VAL A 140 -11.61 -4.90 10.13
CA VAL A 140 -12.91 -5.56 10.05
C VAL A 140 -12.82 -6.74 9.08
N LEU A 141 -12.27 -7.85 9.55
CA LEU A 141 -12.68 -9.16 9.03
C LEU A 141 -14.21 -9.27 9.21
N PRO A 142 -14.94 -9.93 8.30
CA PRO A 142 -16.38 -10.07 8.43
C PRO A 142 -16.70 -11.07 9.55
N VAL A 143 -16.70 -10.60 10.80
CA VAL A 143 -17.45 -11.25 11.89
C VAL A 143 -18.88 -10.73 11.81
N ALA A 144 -19.59 -11.15 10.77
CA ALA A 144 -21.00 -10.84 10.61
C ALA A 144 -21.68 -11.97 9.84
N ARG A 145 -21.83 -13.10 10.52
CA ARG A 145 -22.95 -14.04 10.41
C ARG A 145 -22.73 -15.17 11.41
N GLU A 146 -23.12 -14.92 12.66
CA GLU A 146 -23.59 -15.89 13.66
C GLU A 146 -23.37 -15.35 15.07
N THR A 147 -24.25 -14.45 15.50
CA THR A 147 -24.77 -14.45 16.87
C THR A 147 -26.15 -13.82 16.79
N GLY A 148 -27.15 -14.68 16.58
CA GLY A 148 -28.52 -14.33 16.89
C GLY A 148 -28.74 -14.37 18.42
N GLY A 149 -29.72 -13.60 18.88
CA GLY A 149 -30.48 -13.92 20.08
C GLY A 149 -30.49 -12.86 21.19
N LEU A 150 -31.70 -12.30 21.40
CA LEU A 150 -32.28 -11.76 22.64
C LEU A 150 -31.68 -10.42 23.12
N GLN A 151 -32.44 -9.34 23.35
CA GLN A 151 -33.84 -9.15 23.75
C GLN A 151 -34.46 -7.93 23.07
#